data_AF-A0A1L9RJU2-F1
#
_entry.id   AF-A0A1L9RJU2-F1
#
_cell.length_a   1.000
_cell.length_b   1.000
_cell.length_c   1.000
_cell.angle_alpha   90.00
_cell.angle_beta   90.00
_cell.angle_gamma   90.00
#
_symmetry.space_group_name_H-M   'P 1'
#
loop_
_entity.id
_entity.type
_entity.pdbx_description
1 polymer ?
#
loop_
_entity_poly.entity_id
_entity_poly.type
_entity_poly.pdbx_seq_one_letter_code
_entity_poly.pdbx_strand_id
1 'polypeptide(L)'
;MYFSKLLAVASAFAPVALAYSVATVDFDAHEHCPVGKWPTGDAADEQKLVATKDTCSSAKVKHSFDIDTYSFSADIITPDTPFECQGVGIYANEDCDGEPDYFLPFDGKKPHVQSPCLPDHFDKFVSVKLLCHGHHKPHHGFHGLPNTPGAPHEGGH
;
A
#
# COMPACT_ATOMS: atom_id res chain seq x y z
N MET A 1 2.93 45.32 41.10
CA MET A 1 3.04 44.75 39.75
C MET A 1 3.96 43.56 39.82
N TYR A 2 3.43 42.33 39.75
CA TYR A 2 4.23 41.12 39.56
C TYR A 2 3.55 40.34 38.45
N PHE A 3 3.96 40.65 37.22
CA PHE A 3 3.46 39.97 36.03
C PHE A 3 4.09 38.59 35.93
N SER A 4 3.21 37.61 36.03
CA SER A 4 3.24 36.25 35.50
C SER A 4 4.54 35.84 34.81
N LYS A 5 5.33 35.01 35.50
CA LYS A 5 6.26 34.10 34.84
C LYS A 5 5.49 32.85 34.42
N LEU A 6 5.91 32.27 33.29
CA LEU A 6 5.67 30.90 32.83
C LEU A 6 4.39 30.63 32.03
N LEU A 7 4.41 30.95 30.73
CA LEU A 7 3.79 30.12 29.71
C LEU A 7 4.64 30.19 28.43
N ALA A 8 5.63 29.30 28.34
CA ALA A 8 6.31 28.96 27.10
C ALA A 8 6.80 27.51 27.16
N VAL A 9 5.85 26.57 27.17
CA VAL A 9 6.10 25.17 26.85
C VAL A 9 5.05 24.76 25.83
N ALA A 10 5.30 25.09 24.56
CA ALA A 10 4.46 24.65 23.46
C ALA A 10 5.27 24.61 22.17
N SER A 11 6.31 23.76 22.12
CA SER A 11 7.01 23.42 20.87
C SER A 11 7.97 22.25 21.08
N ALA A 12 7.43 21.05 21.31
CA ALA A 12 8.26 19.83 21.37
C ALA A 12 7.60 18.59 20.74
N PHE A 13 6.69 18.75 19.78
CA PHE A 13 6.12 17.63 19.02
C PHE A 13 6.14 17.84 17.50
N ALA A 14 7.19 18.44 16.95
CA ALA A 14 7.36 18.51 15.50
C ALA A 14 8.84 18.35 15.11
N PRO A 15 9.33 17.10 15.07
CA PRO A 15 10.08 16.71 13.87
C PRO A 15 9.84 15.27 13.36
N VAL A 16 8.95 14.48 13.95
CA VAL A 16 8.85 13.03 13.61
C VAL A 16 8.16 12.76 12.26
N ALA A 17 7.36 13.71 11.73
CA ALA A 17 6.63 13.52 10.47
C ALA A 17 7.51 13.53 9.21
N LEU A 18 8.79 13.94 9.30
CA LEU A 18 9.68 14.05 8.14
C LEU A 18 10.53 12.80 7.88
N ALA A 19 10.41 11.74 8.69
CA ALA A 19 11.23 10.54 8.55
C ALA A 19 10.40 9.25 8.37
N TYR A 20 9.09 9.38 8.12
CA TYR A 20 8.20 8.24 8.07
C TYR A 20 7.39 8.22 6.76
N SER A 21 7.45 7.10 6.05
CA SER A 21 6.77 6.92 4.77
C SER A 21 5.27 6.79 4.98
N VAL A 22 4.50 7.63 4.28
CA VAL A 22 3.05 7.72 4.39
C VAL A 22 2.45 8.00 3.00
N ALA A 23 1.38 7.28 2.68
CA ALA A 23 0.52 7.57 1.53
C ALA A 23 -0.95 7.54 1.96
N THR A 24 -1.79 8.35 1.33
CA THR A 24 -3.25 8.16 1.39
C THR A 24 -3.66 7.30 0.21
N VAL A 25 -4.59 6.38 0.44
CA VAL A 25 -5.13 5.49 -0.59
C VAL A 25 -6.63 5.73 -0.70
N ASP A 26 -7.08 6.09 -1.89
CA ASP A 26 -8.50 6.13 -2.23
C ASP A 26 -8.92 4.76 -2.76
N PHE A 27 -9.97 4.22 -2.17
CA PHE A 27 -10.64 2.98 -2.56
C PHE A 27 -12.04 3.33 -3.07
N ASP A 28 -12.21 3.16 -4.38
CA ASP A 28 -13.39 3.62 -5.11
C ASP A 28 -14.17 2.42 -5.63
N ALA A 29 -15.48 2.42 -5.41
CA ALA A 29 -16.40 1.48 -6.00
C ALA A 29 -17.09 2.09 -7.23
N HIS A 30 -17.18 1.34 -8.31
CA HIS A 30 -17.73 1.78 -9.59
C HIS A 30 -18.88 0.89 -10.04
N GLU A 31 -19.87 1.50 -10.70
CA GLU A 31 -20.99 0.78 -11.34
C GLU A 31 -20.80 0.59 -12.85
N HIS A 32 -19.97 1.44 -13.46
CA HIS A 32 -19.80 1.52 -14.91
C HIS A 32 -18.33 1.68 -15.28
N CYS A 33 -17.46 0.86 -14.67
CA CYS A 33 -16.05 0.87 -15.04
C CYS A 33 -15.57 -0.51 -15.55
N PRO A 34 -15.41 -0.69 -16.87
CA PRO A 34 -14.99 -1.98 -17.39
C PRO A 34 -13.60 -2.38 -16.86
N VAL A 35 -13.47 -3.64 -16.45
CA VAL A 35 -12.20 -4.20 -15.95
C VAL A 35 -11.04 -3.93 -16.92
N GLY A 36 -9.93 -3.43 -16.37
CA GLY A 36 -8.73 -3.07 -17.13
C GLY A 36 -8.79 -1.71 -17.82
N LYS A 37 -9.91 -0.97 -17.72
CA LYS A 37 -10.00 0.44 -18.13
C LYS A 37 -9.66 1.36 -16.98
N TRP A 38 -9.22 2.57 -17.30
CA TRP A 38 -9.03 3.61 -16.30
C TRP A 38 -10.40 4.08 -15.79
N PRO A 39 -10.56 4.33 -14.47
CA PRO A 39 -11.77 4.93 -13.92
C PRO A 39 -12.09 6.25 -14.63
N THR A 40 -13.33 6.42 -15.03
CA THR A 40 -13.84 7.66 -15.63
C THR A 40 -15.20 7.98 -15.04
N GLY A 41 -15.39 9.21 -14.54
CA GLY A 41 -16.61 9.60 -13.83
C GLY A 41 -16.47 9.49 -12.31
N ASP A 42 -17.58 9.71 -11.61
CA ASP A 42 -17.62 9.69 -10.15
C ASP A 42 -17.78 8.26 -9.62
N ALA A 43 -17.11 7.97 -8.49
CA ALA A 43 -17.29 6.71 -7.76
C ALA A 43 -18.67 6.66 -7.10
N ALA A 44 -19.26 5.46 -7.03
CA ALA A 44 -20.51 5.22 -6.31
C ALA A 44 -20.30 5.19 -4.78
N ASP A 45 -19.08 4.85 -4.35
CA ASP A 45 -18.61 4.92 -2.98
C ASP A 45 -17.11 5.23 -3.00
N GLU A 46 -16.68 6.11 -2.12
CA GLU A 46 -15.27 6.50 -1.97
C GLU A 46 -14.87 6.35 -0.50
N GLN A 47 -13.78 5.63 -0.27
CA GLN A 47 -13.21 5.44 1.06
C GLN A 47 -11.73 5.80 1.05
N LYS A 48 -11.32 6.65 1.99
CA LYS A 48 -9.93 7.07 2.16
C LYS A 48 -9.25 6.31 3.30
N LEU A 49 -8.15 5.65 2.98
CA LEU A 49 -7.30 4.92 3.92
C LEU A 49 -5.92 5.57 4.02
N VAL A 50 -5.24 5.35 5.15
CA VAL A 50 -3.85 5.78 5.33
C VAL A 50 -2.95 4.55 5.31
N ALA A 51 -2.06 4.49 4.34
CA ALA A 51 -1.07 3.43 4.24
C ALA A 51 0.23 3.87 4.93
N THR A 52 0.70 3.01 5.84
CA THR A 52 2.05 3.10 6.40
C THR A 52 2.71 1.74 6.37
N LYS A 53 4.02 1.65 6.68
CA LYS A 53 4.73 0.37 6.71
C LYS A 53 4.41 -0.48 7.94
N ASP A 54 4.00 0.14 9.05
CA ASP A 54 3.84 -0.53 10.35
C ASP A 54 2.38 -0.85 10.68
N THR A 55 1.43 -0.26 9.94
CA THR A 55 -0.02 -0.42 10.19
C THR A 55 -0.73 -1.02 8.99
N CYS A 56 -1.69 -1.89 9.24
CA CYS A 56 -2.67 -2.33 8.27
C CYS A 56 -3.95 -1.52 8.46
N SER A 57 -4.26 -0.63 7.51
CA SER A 57 -5.49 0.18 7.55
C SER A 57 -6.55 -0.50 6.71
N SER A 58 -7.70 -0.82 7.31
CA SER A 58 -8.78 -1.58 6.68
C SER A 58 -10.06 -0.76 6.52
N ALA A 59 -10.76 -0.96 5.42
CA ALA A 59 -12.12 -0.52 5.16
C ALA A 59 -13.02 -1.74 4.93
N LYS A 60 -14.31 -1.60 5.22
CA LYS A 60 -15.30 -2.60 4.81
C LYS A 60 -15.65 -2.36 3.34
N VAL A 61 -15.68 -3.43 2.58
CA VAL A 61 -16.15 -3.38 1.19
C VAL A 61 -17.65 -3.12 1.21
N LYS A 62 -18.07 -2.14 0.42
CA LYS A 62 -19.48 -1.91 0.17
C LYS A 62 -19.89 -2.68 -1.06
N HIS A 63 -20.90 -3.52 -0.87
CA HIS A 63 -21.52 -4.30 -1.93
C HIS A 63 -22.90 -3.72 -2.24
N SER A 64 -23.18 -3.49 -3.51
CA SER A 64 -24.53 -3.19 -4.03
C SER A 64 -24.72 -3.98 -5.32
N PHE A 65 -25.98 -4.13 -5.77
CA PHE A 65 -26.26 -4.80 -7.04
C PHE A 65 -25.64 -4.10 -8.27
N ASP A 66 -25.36 -2.81 -8.13
CA ASP A 66 -24.90 -1.97 -9.21
C ASP A 66 -23.37 -1.84 -9.23
N ILE A 67 -22.67 -2.12 -8.12
CA ILE A 67 -21.19 -2.09 -8.07
C ILE A 67 -20.64 -3.36 -8.72
N ASP A 68 -19.82 -3.18 -9.76
CA ASP A 68 -19.22 -4.28 -10.54
C ASP A 68 -17.69 -4.30 -10.45
N THR A 69 -17.08 -3.17 -10.09
CA THR A 69 -15.63 -2.99 -10.12
C THR A 69 -15.14 -2.02 -9.07
N TYR A 70 -13.83 -2.10 -8.81
CA TYR A 70 -13.15 -1.25 -7.84
C TYR A 70 -11.88 -0.65 -8.42
N SER A 71 -11.48 0.52 -7.95
CA SER A 71 -10.17 1.09 -8.26
C SER A 71 -9.47 1.62 -7.03
N PHE A 72 -8.16 1.76 -7.17
CA PHE A 72 -7.31 2.32 -6.15
C PHE A 72 -6.49 3.45 -6.71
N SER A 73 -6.36 4.52 -5.94
CA SER A 73 -5.35 5.52 -6.19
C SER A 73 -4.57 5.81 -4.92
N ALA A 74 -3.32 6.23 -5.05
CA ALA A 74 -2.51 6.58 -3.91
C ALA A 74 -1.79 7.91 -4.14
N ASP A 75 -1.94 8.80 -3.17
CA ASP A 75 -1.21 10.06 -3.07
C ASP A 75 -0.10 9.93 -2.04
N ILE A 76 1.12 10.21 -2.47
CA ILE A 76 2.31 10.21 -1.65
C ILE A 76 2.29 11.46 -0.78
N ILE A 77 2.25 11.27 0.54
CA ILE A 77 2.22 12.37 1.52
C ILE A 77 3.64 12.82 1.86
N THR A 78 4.54 11.88 2.13
CA THR A 78 5.94 12.19 2.45
C THR A 78 6.86 11.95 1.24
N PRO A 79 7.71 12.93 0.84
CA PRO A 79 8.54 12.86 -0.38
C PRO A 79 9.51 11.69 -0.46
N ASP A 80 9.93 11.14 0.68
CA ASP A 80 10.87 10.02 0.74
C ASP A 80 10.19 8.64 0.52
N THR A 81 8.86 8.58 0.64
CA THR A 81 8.06 7.36 0.47
C THR A 81 8.38 6.57 -0.81
N PRO A 82 8.48 7.16 -2.01
CA PRO A 82 8.76 6.40 -3.23
C PRO A 82 10.22 5.92 -3.34
N PHE A 83 11.13 6.43 -2.50
CA PHE A 83 12.52 5.96 -2.43
C PHE A 83 12.68 4.83 -1.43
N GLU A 84 11.95 4.90 -0.32
CA GLU A 84 11.97 3.87 0.73
C GLU A 84 11.01 2.71 0.42
N CYS A 85 9.93 2.98 -0.33
CA CYS A 85 8.85 2.03 -0.58
C CYS A 85 8.59 1.77 -2.06
N GLN A 86 8.34 0.51 -2.39
CA GLN A 86 8.06 0.04 -3.74
C GLN A 86 6.64 0.41 -4.19
N GLY A 87 5.70 0.54 -3.23
CA GLY A 87 4.30 0.80 -3.53
C GLY A 87 3.37 0.51 -2.36
N VAL A 88 2.08 0.46 -2.66
CA VAL A 88 1.02 0.06 -1.74
C VAL A 88 0.62 -1.39 -2.04
N GLY A 89 0.65 -2.25 -1.03
CA GLY A 89 0.01 -3.56 -1.07
C GLY A 89 -1.46 -3.42 -0.65
N ILE A 90 -2.34 -4.06 -1.41
CA ILE A 90 -3.79 -4.08 -1.22
C ILE A 90 -4.21 -5.52 -0.96
N TYR A 91 -4.97 -5.73 0.12
CA TYR A 91 -5.30 -7.04 0.65
C TYR A 91 -6.80 -7.20 0.80
N ALA A 92 -7.33 -8.38 0.49
CA ALA A 92 -8.73 -8.79 0.67
C ALA A 92 -8.99 -9.37 2.08
N ASN A 93 -8.11 -9.08 3.04
CA ASN A 93 -8.21 -9.49 4.43
C ASN A 93 -7.94 -8.30 5.36
N GLU A 94 -8.42 -8.37 6.61
CA GLU A 94 -8.37 -7.25 7.57
C GLU A 94 -6.94 -6.95 8.05
N ASP A 95 -6.06 -7.96 8.06
CA ASP A 95 -4.78 -7.92 8.78
C ASP A 95 -3.53 -7.67 7.90
N CYS A 96 -3.71 -7.56 6.58
CA CYS A 96 -2.62 -7.46 5.60
C CYS A 96 -1.67 -8.67 5.64
N ASP A 97 -2.25 -9.85 5.90
CA ASP A 97 -1.52 -11.11 5.98
C ASP A 97 -1.26 -11.70 4.59
N GLY A 98 -0.07 -12.28 4.41
CA GLY A 98 0.33 -12.96 3.18
C GLY A 98 0.77 -12.02 2.06
N GLU A 99 0.54 -12.46 0.81
CA GLU A 99 0.81 -11.68 -0.39
C GLU A 99 -0.35 -10.73 -0.67
N PRO A 100 -0.09 -9.52 -1.21
CA PRO A 100 -1.14 -8.60 -1.60
C PRO A 100 -1.94 -9.13 -2.79
N ASP A 101 -3.26 -9.00 -2.76
CA ASP A 101 -4.17 -9.31 -3.87
C ASP A 101 -3.95 -8.35 -5.06
N TYR A 102 -3.56 -7.11 -4.76
CA TYR A 102 -3.12 -6.15 -5.76
C TYR A 102 -1.97 -5.29 -5.25
N PHE A 103 -1.04 -4.98 -6.15
CA PHE A 103 0.10 -4.11 -5.85
C PHE A 103 0.05 -2.85 -6.71
N LEU A 104 0.02 -1.69 -6.05
CA LEU A 104 0.03 -0.39 -6.70
C LEU A 104 1.45 0.20 -6.62
N PRO A 105 2.26 0.08 -7.69
CA PRO A 105 3.67 0.45 -7.65
C PRO A 105 3.86 1.98 -7.64
N PHE A 106 4.85 2.44 -6.88
CA PHE A 106 5.39 3.79 -7.02
C PHE A 106 6.45 3.80 -8.11
N ASP A 107 6.36 4.75 -9.03
CA ASP A 107 7.29 4.87 -10.16
C ASP A 107 8.49 5.80 -9.87
N GLY A 108 8.59 6.30 -8.62
CA GLY A 108 9.65 7.23 -8.20
C GLY A 108 9.53 8.66 -8.73
N LYS A 109 8.58 8.92 -9.63
CA LYS A 109 8.50 10.17 -10.40
C LYS A 109 7.20 10.93 -10.17
N LYS A 110 6.11 10.20 -9.89
CA LYS A 110 4.79 10.79 -9.72
C LYS A 110 4.39 10.74 -8.25
N PRO A 111 3.84 11.86 -7.72
CA PRO A 111 3.28 11.89 -6.37
C PRO A 111 1.95 11.12 -6.28
N HIS A 112 1.37 10.75 -7.43
CA HIS A 112 0.08 10.08 -7.53
C HIS A 112 0.19 8.87 -8.46
N VAL A 113 -0.40 7.75 -8.06
CA VAL A 113 -0.51 6.53 -8.85
C VAL A 113 -1.93 5.99 -8.77
N GLN A 114 -2.40 5.34 -9.85
CA GLN A 114 -3.76 4.84 -9.95
C GLN A 114 -3.75 3.44 -10.59
N SER A 115 -4.69 2.59 -10.19
CA SER A 115 -4.98 1.32 -10.83
C SER A 115 -6.03 1.48 -11.95
N PRO A 116 -6.05 0.60 -12.95
CA PRO A 116 -7.28 0.42 -13.71
C PRO A 116 -8.38 -0.13 -12.80
N CYS A 117 -9.61 -0.16 -13.30
CA CYS A 117 -10.72 -0.84 -12.64
C CYS A 117 -10.44 -2.35 -12.58
N LEU A 118 -10.51 -2.87 -11.37
CA LEU A 118 -10.26 -4.24 -10.99
C LEU A 118 -11.61 -4.95 -10.84
N PRO A 119 -11.66 -6.26 -11.13
CA PRO A 119 -12.87 -7.04 -10.90
C PRO A 119 -13.21 -7.06 -9.40
N ASP A 120 -14.47 -7.26 -9.06
CA ASP A 120 -14.88 -7.56 -7.69
C ASP A 120 -14.28 -8.89 -7.22
N HIS A 121 -13.25 -8.79 -6.37
CA HIS A 121 -12.63 -9.92 -5.67
C HIS A 121 -12.45 -9.65 -4.17
N PHE A 122 -12.97 -8.52 -3.68
CA PHE A 122 -12.82 -8.10 -2.30
C PHE A 122 -14.10 -8.43 -1.53
N ASP A 123 -14.10 -9.56 -0.79
CA ASP A 123 -15.33 -10.07 -0.16
C ASP A 123 -15.81 -9.19 1.00
N LYS A 124 -14.97 -8.88 1.98
CA LYS A 124 -15.41 -8.17 3.22
C LYS A 124 -14.60 -6.95 3.55
N PHE A 125 -13.30 -7.02 3.35
CA PHE A 125 -12.37 -5.99 3.74
C PHE A 125 -11.43 -5.70 2.59
N VAL A 126 -11.06 -4.44 2.50
CA VAL A 126 -9.90 -3.97 1.76
C VAL A 126 -8.97 -3.38 2.79
N SER A 127 -7.74 -3.86 2.79
CA SER A 127 -6.70 -3.32 3.64
C SER A 127 -5.49 -2.86 2.83
N VAL A 128 -4.82 -1.82 3.32
CA VAL A 128 -3.68 -1.20 2.65
C VAL A 128 -2.47 -1.10 3.57
N LYS A 129 -1.29 -1.32 2.99
CA LYS A 129 0.00 -1.22 3.67
C LYS A 129 1.10 -0.78 2.71
N LEU A 130 2.03 0.05 3.17
CA LEU A 130 3.22 0.37 2.38
C LEU A 130 4.21 -0.80 2.39
N LEU A 131 4.70 -1.16 1.20
CA LEU A 131 5.71 -2.20 1.03
C LEU A 131 7.08 -1.55 0.84
N CYS A 132 7.88 -1.53 1.90
CA CYS A 132 9.14 -0.78 1.96
C CYS A 132 10.39 -1.66 2.03
N HIS A 133 11.49 -1.17 1.45
CA HIS A 133 12.79 -1.80 1.56
C HIS A 133 13.25 -1.73 3.03
N GLY A 134 13.70 -2.87 3.59
CA GLY A 134 14.41 -2.86 4.87
C GLY A 134 13.66 -3.24 6.15
N HIS A 135 12.59 -4.06 6.10
CA HIS A 135 12.08 -4.80 7.28
C HIS A 135 11.77 -6.27 7.00
N HIS A 136 12.45 -6.90 6.03
CA HIS A 136 12.54 -8.36 6.01
C HIS A 136 13.48 -8.80 7.14
N LYS A 137 12.94 -9.28 8.26
CA LYS A 137 13.67 -10.29 9.02
C LYS A 137 13.74 -11.52 8.11
N PRO A 138 14.94 -12.00 7.73
CA PRO A 138 15.03 -13.24 6.97
C PRO A 138 14.54 -14.37 7.88
N HIS A 139 13.37 -14.94 7.56
CA HIS A 139 12.97 -16.22 8.13
C HIS A 139 13.88 -17.29 7.54
N HIS A 140 14.94 -17.63 8.28
CA HIS A 140 15.70 -18.85 8.06
C HIS A 140 14.84 -20.07 8.45
N GLY A 141 14.52 -20.90 7.46
CA GLY A 141 14.26 -22.34 7.66
C GLY A 141 12.99 -22.89 7.02
N PHE A 142 13.11 -23.61 5.89
CA PHE A 142 13.16 -25.07 5.93
C PHE A 142 13.59 -25.68 4.58
N HIS A 143 14.34 -26.77 4.68
CA HIS A 143 14.92 -27.57 3.61
C HIS A 143 13.88 -28.29 2.73
N GLY A 144 14.20 -28.48 1.44
CA GLY A 144 13.56 -29.50 0.60
C GLY A 144 13.86 -29.38 -0.90
N LEU A 145 15.06 -29.80 -1.34
CA LEU A 145 15.34 -30.12 -2.76
C LEU A 145 14.52 -31.36 -3.20
N PRO A 146 14.31 -31.55 -4.52
CA PRO A 146 15.12 -32.58 -5.17
C PRO A 146 15.60 -32.26 -6.61
N ASN A 147 16.87 -32.60 -6.83
CA ASN A 147 17.45 -33.26 -8.01
C ASN A 147 17.51 -32.51 -9.37
N THR A 148 18.65 -31.86 -9.61
CA THR A 148 19.19 -31.62 -10.96
C THR A 148 20.07 -32.81 -11.40
N PRO A 149 19.84 -33.44 -12.57
CA PRO A 149 20.76 -34.43 -13.13
C PRO A 149 21.81 -33.77 -14.06
N GLY A 150 23.08 -34.13 -13.82
CA GLY A 150 24.10 -34.34 -14.88
C GLY A 150 24.78 -33.11 -15.49
N ALA A 151 26.08 -32.98 -15.20
CA ALA A 151 27.04 -32.09 -15.89
C ALA A 151 27.30 -32.48 -17.37
N PRO A 152 28.11 -31.73 -18.13
CA PRO A 152 29.54 -32.00 -18.07
C PRO A 152 30.48 -30.78 -18.09
N HIS A 153 31.67 -31.07 -17.56
CA HIS A 153 32.94 -30.36 -17.50
C HIS A 153 33.36 -29.57 -18.75
N GLU A 154 33.89 -28.36 -18.51
CA GLU A 154 34.91 -27.73 -19.35
C GLU A 154 36.20 -27.55 -18.52
N GLY A 155 37.32 -28.03 -19.06
CA GLY A 155 38.66 -27.79 -18.55
C GLY A 155 39.41 -26.80 -19.42
N GLY A 156 40.47 -26.19 -18.87
CA GLY A 156 41.47 -25.50 -19.65
C GLY A 156 42.14 -24.32 -18.95
N HIS A 157 43.21 -24.60 -18.20
CA HIS A 157 44.55 -23.97 -18.31
C HIS A 157 45.51 -24.62 -17.32
#